data_AF-A0AA90E508-F1
#
_entry.id   AF-A0AA90E508-F1
#
_cell.length_a   1.000
_cell.length_b   1.000
_cell.length_c   1.000
_cell.angle_alpha   90.00
_cell.angle_beta   90.00
_cell.angle_gamma   90.00
#
_symmetry.space_group_name_H-M   'P 1'
#
loop_
_entity.id
_entity.type
_entity.pdbx_description
1 polymer ?
#
loop_
_entity_poly.entity_id
_entity_poly.type
_entity_poly.pdbx_seq_one_letter_code
_entity_poly.pdbx_strand_id
1 'polypeptide(L)'
;MYPYDPSLYDPYRQQFPPGPPPGAGGQQQQQLLPPPPSQFPQDTGPSVFAVDPGGIRRCLFKYTFIRLRNGSRFWFFPVFVGRYSIAGYRWRPRQFRWIYFGVDLNEITSFSCQ
;
A
#
# COMPACT_ATOMS: atom_id res chain seq x y z
N MET A 1 50.55 -3.19 34.61
CA MET A 1 50.56 -3.48 33.16
C MET A 1 49.22 -4.13 32.86
N TYR A 2 48.20 -3.32 32.57
CA TYR A 2 46.85 -3.82 32.26
C TYR A 2 46.75 -4.03 30.75
N PRO A 3 46.21 -5.17 30.26
CA PRO A 3 46.07 -5.38 28.83
C PRO A 3 45.02 -4.41 28.26
N TYR A 4 45.41 -3.68 27.23
CA TYR A 4 44.50 -2.92 26.39
C TYR A 4 43.66 -3.94 25.60
N ASP A 5 42.35 -3.97 25.83
CA ASP A 5 41.41 -4.81 25.09
C ASP A 5 40.88 -4.01 23.87
N PRO A 6 41.28 -4.36 22.63
CA PRO A 6 40.90 -3.62 21.44
C PRO A 6 39.46 -3.92 20.97
N SER A 7 38.68 -4.75 21.68
CA SER A 7 37.29 -5.06 21.29
C SER A 7 36.24 -4.01 21.71
N LEU A 8 36.66 -2.97 22.44
CA LEU A 8 35.77 -1.88 22.88
C LEU A 8 35.59 -0.73 21.88
N TYR A 9 36.22 -0.79 20.70
CA TYR A 9 36.06 0.25 19.66
C TYR A 9 35.46 -0.35 18.39
N ASP A 10 34.16 -0.67 18.41
CA ASP A 10 33.37 -0.84 17.20
C ASP A 10 32.51 0.41 16.98
N PRO A 11 32.96 1.37 16.16
CA PRO A 11 32.22 2.60 15.86
C PRO A 11 30.99 2.38 14.95
N TYR A 12 30.67 1.13 14.58
CA TYR A 12 29.58 0.79 13.66
C TYR A 12 28.44 -0.03 14.30
N ARG A 13 28.42 -0.21 15.63
CA ARG A 13 27.21 -0.60 16.37
C ARG A 13 26.20 0.55 16.41
N GLN A 14 25.75 1.00 15.23
CA GLN A 14 24.54 1.77 15.07
C GLN A 14 23.38 0.89 15.52
N GLN A 15 22.91 1.15 16.73
CA GLN A 15 21.64 0.65 17.24
C GLN A 15 20.53 1.16 16.33
N PHE A 16 20.19 0.40 15.31
CA PHE A 16 18.92 0.55 14.63
C PHE A 16 17.82 0.30 15.67
N PRO A 17 16.82 1.19 15.82
CA PRO A 17 15.68 0.91 16.68
C PRO A 17 15.05 -0.41 16.23
N PRO A 18 14.60 -1.27 17.16
CA PRO A 18 14.00 -2.54 16.81
C PRO A 18 12.85 -2.30 15.82
N GLY A 19 12.98 -2.86 14.62
CA GLY A 19 11.86 -2.92 13.68
C GLY A 19 10.69 -3.66 14.33
N PRO A 20 9.44 -3.30 14.01
CA PRO A 20 8.28 -3.98 14.57
C PRO A 20 8.36 -5.49 14.28
N PRO A 21 7.90 -6.35 15.22
CA PRO A 21 8.02 -7.80 15.11
C PRO A 21 7.32 -8.31 13.83
N PRO A 22 7.92 -9.28 13.11
CA PRO A 22 7.25 -9.98 12.03
C PRO A 22 6.16 -10.86 12.64
N GLY A 23 4.92 -10.39 12.62
CA GLY A 23 3.79 -11.13 13.20
C GLY A 23 2.58 -10.30 13.61
N ALA A 24 2.67 -8.97 13.65
CA ALA A 24 1.52 -8.10 13.91
C ALA A 24 0.63 -7.91 12.66
N GLY A 25 0.19 -9.01 12.06
CA GLY A 25 -0.92 -9.01 11.10
C GLY A 25 -2.20 -9.19 11.87
N GLY A 26 -2.75 -8.07 12.38
CA GLY A 26 -3.93 -8.02 13.22
C GLY A 26 -5.05 -8.91 12.72
N GLN A 27 -5.84 -9.41 13.68
CA GLN A 27 -7.18 -9.92 13.41
C GLN A 27 -7.82 -8.97 12.40
N GLN A 28 -8.16 -9.51 11.23
CA GLN A 28 -8.96 -8.80 10.25
C GLN A 28 -10.30 -8.54 10.94
N GLN A 29 -10.40 -7.42 11.68
CA GLN A 29 -11.62 -6.66 11.72
C GLN A 29 -11.95 -6.49 10.25
N GLN A 30 -12.85 -7.33 9.77
CA GLN A 30 -13.48 -7.16 8.49
C GLN A 30 -14.12 -5.79 8.61
N GLN A 31 -13.40 -4.75 8.17
CA GLN A 31 -14.01 -3.44 8.04
C GLN A 31 -15.24 -3.70 7.19
N LEU A 32 -16.41 -3.44 7.75
CA LEU A 32 -17.71 -3.54 7.09
C LEU A 32 -17.83 -2.44 6.02
N LEU A 33 -16.78 -2.24 5.22
CA LEU A 33 -16.79 -1.37 4.07
C LEU A 33 -17.90 -1.91 3.15
N PRO A 34 -18.87 -1.07 2.76
CA PRO A 34 -19.89 -1.50 1.82
C PRO A 34 -19.24 -2.00 0.51
N PRO A 35 -19.98 -2.78 -0.29
CA PRO A 35 -19.58 -3.04 -1.65
C PRO A 35 -19.35 -1.71 -2.40
N PRO A 36 -18.34 -1.64 -3.28
CA PRO A 36 -18.12 -0.46 -4.10
C PRO A 36 -19.20 -0.36 -5.20
N PRO A 37 -19.26 0.76 -5.95
CA PRO A 37 -20.13 0.87 -7.12
C PRO A 37 -19.92 -0.28 -8.10
N SER A 38 -21.00 -0.76 -8.73
CA SER A 38 -20.93 -1.90 -9.67
C SER A 38 -20.19 -1.55 -10.97
N GLN A 39 -20.22 -0.28 -11.36
CA GLN A 39 -19.62 0.22 -12.59
C GLN A 39 -18.30 0.92 -12.29
N PHE A 40 -17.28 0.63 -13.08
CA PHE A 40 -16.06 1.42 -13.06
C PHE A 40 -16.31 2.79 -13.71
N PRO A 41 -15.67 3.86 -13.22
CA PRO A 41 -15.66 5.12 -13.95
C PRO A 41 -15.06 4.90 -15.35
N GLN A 42 -15.56 5.65 -16.33
CA GLN A 42 -14.89 5.73 -17.63
C GLN A 42 -13.46 6.20 -17.39
N ASP A 43 -12.47 5.59 -18.03
CA ASP A 43 -11.06 6.00 -17.93
C ASP A 43 -10.86 7.36 -18.62
N THR A 44 -11.37 8.42 -18.00
CA THR A 44 -11.23 9.82 -18.42
C THR A 44 -10.06 10.49 -17.73
N GLY A 45 -9.45 9.82 -16.74
CA GLY A 45 -8.24 10.29 -16.08
C GLY A 45 -7.01 10.16 -16.99
N PRO A 46 -6.01 11.04 -16.86
CA PRO A 46 -4.77 10.93 -17.62
C PRO A 46 -4.11 9.57 -17.34
N SER A 47 -3.76 8.84 -18.40
CA SER A 47 -2.89 7.66 -18.33
C SER A 47 -1.49 8.15 -17.98
N VAL A 48 -1.23 8.35 -16.70
CA VAL A 48 0.09 8.76 -16.23
C VAL A 48 0.96 7.51 -16.15
N PHE A 49 1.97 7.42 -17.02
CA PHE A 49 2.95 6.33 -16.99
C PHE A 49 3.73 6.25 -15.65
N ALA A 50 3.60 7.29 -14.81
CA ALA A 50 4.03 7.31 -13.41
C ALA A 50 2.93 7.92 -12.53
N VAL A 51 2.34 7.11 -11.65
CA VAL A 51 1.48 7.61 -10.57
C VAL A 51 2.35 8.24 -9.50
N ASP A 52 2.24 9.55 -9.33
CA ASP A 52 2.91 10.27 -8.24
C ASP A 52 2.29 9.90 -6.87
N PRO A 53 3.11 9.56 -5.85
CA PRO A 53 2.62 9.25 -4.50
C PRO A 53 1.77 10.36 -3.88
N GLY A 54 2.06 11.64 -4.17
CA GLY A 54 1.27 12.79 -3.73
C GLY A 54 -0.12 12.80 -4.36
N GLY A 55 -0.21 12.46 -5.65
CA GLY A 55 -1.47 12.38 -6.38
C GLY A 55 -2.45 11.34 -5.81
N ILE A 56 -1.97 10.14 -5.47
CA ILE A 56 -2.85 9.06 -4.97
C ILE A 56 -3.20 9.19 -3.49
N ARG A 57 -2.41 9.93 -2.69
CA ARG A 57 -2.73 10.22 -1.28
C ARG A 57 -4.10 10.87 -1.08
N ARG A 58 -4.59 11.64 -2.06
CA ARG A 58 -5.93 12.25 -2.02
C ARG A 58 -7.08 11.23 -2.03
N CYS A 59 -6.77 9.98 -2.39
CA CYS A 59 -7.71 8.88 -2.48
C CYS A 59 -7.75 8.01 -1.21
N LEU A 60 -6.91 8.29 -0.20
CA LEU A 60 -6.97 7.62 1.11
C LEU A 60 -8.40 7.63 1.67
N PHE A 61 -8.84 6.47 2.13
CA PHE A 61 -10.16 6.22 2.71
C PHE A 61 -11.34 6.50 1.76
N LYS A 62 -11.12 6.39 0.45
CA LYS A 62 -12.14 6.53 -0.59
C LYS A 62 -12.19 5.32 -1.51
N TYR A 63 -13.34 5.08 -2.14
CA TYR A 63 -13.41 4.10 -3.20
C TYR A 63 -12.57 4.55 -4.38
N THR A 64 -11.53 3.78 -4.67
CA THR A 64 -10.53 4.09 -5.67
C THR A 64 -10.56 3.02 -6.73
N PHE A 65 -10.90 3.39 -7.95
CA PHE A 65 -10.69 2.55 -9.11
C PHE A 65 -9.19 2.53 -9.43
N ILE A 66 -8.61 1.33 -9.57
CA ILE A 66 -7.23 1.12 -9.96
C ILE A 66 -7.17 0.29 -11.24
N ARG A 67 -6.34 0.75 -12.19
CA ARG A 67 -5.90 -0.03 -13.35
C ARG A 67 -4.40 -0.32 -13.21
N LEU A 68 -4.02 -1.58 -13.40
CA LEU A 68 -2.62 -2.00 -13.40
C LEU A 68 -2.06 -2.16 -14.82
N ARG A 69 -0.73 -2.20 -14.93
CA ARG A 69 0.01 -2.43 -16.19
C ARG A 69 -0.37 -3.75 -16.86
N ASN A 70 -0.62 -4.79 -16.08
CA ASN A 70 -1.07 -6.10 -16.58
C ASN A 70 -2.55 -6.12 -17.07
N GLY A 71 -3.21 -4.96 -17.12
CA GLY A 71 -4.60 -4.83 -17.55
C GLY A 71 -5.63 -5.10 -16.46
N SER A 72 -5.23 -5.51 -15.25
CA SER A 72 -6.15 -5.73 -14.14
C SER A 72 -6.86 -4.44 -13.74
N ARG A 73 -8.16 -4.55 -13.48
CA ARG A 73 -9.02 -3.44 -13.03
C ARG A 73 -9.80 -3.87 -11.80
N PHE A 74 -9.79 -3.05 -10.75
CA PHE A 74 -10.50 -3.37 -9.51
C PHE A 74 -10.77 -2.12 -8.68
N TRP A 75 -11.74 -2.26 -7.78
CA TRP A 75 -11.94 -1.32 -6.69
C TRP A 75 -10.97 -1.58 -5.56
N PHE A 76 -10.42 -0.50 -5.03
CA PHE A 76 -9.45 -0.46 -3.96
C PHE A 76 -9.84 0.60 -2.94
N PHE A 77 -9.64 0.29 -1.67
CA PHE A 77 -9.85 1.20 -0.55
C PHE A 77 -8.50 1.41 0.14
N PRO A 78 -7.72 2.43 -0.27
CA PRO A 78 -6.39 2.66 0.25
C PRO A 78 -6.45 3.20 1.68
N VAL A 79 -5.61 2.64 2.55
CA VAL A 79 -5.48 3.08 3.95
C VAL A 79 -4.07 3.62 4.25
N PHE A 80 -3.11 3.35 3.38
CA PHE A 80 -1.74 3.80 3.52
C PHE A 80 -1.09 4.00 2.15
N VAL A 81 -0.33 5.11 2.00
CA VAL A 81 0.51 5.38 0.82
C VAL A 81 1.94 5.60 1.29
N GLY A 82 2.83 4.70 0.89
CA GLY A 82 4.27 4.80 1.12
C GLY A 82 4.97 5.62 0.02
N ARG A 83 6.31 5.50 -0.04
CA ARG A 83 7.12 6.18 -1.06
C ARG A 83 6.94 5.56 -2.45
N TYR A 84 6.78 4.25 -2.51
CA TYR A 84 6.74 3.47 -3.76
C TYR A 84 5.58 2.50 -3.85
N SER A 85 4.79 2.38 -2.80
CA SER A 85 3.72 1.40 -2.72
C SER A 85 2.49 1.97 -2.02
N ILE A 86 1.35 1.33 -2.25
CA ILE A 86 0.08 1.63 -1.61
C ILE A 86 -0.51 0.37 -1.01
N ALA A 87 -1.10 0.48 0.18
CA ALA A 87 -1.74 -0.62 0.88
C ALA A 87 -3.17 -0.26 1.28
N GLY A 88 -4.02 -1.28 1.35
CA GLY A 88 -5.46 -1.11 1.55
C GLY A 88 -6.21 -2.40 1.30
N TYR A 89 -7.47 -2.27 0.92
CA TYR A 89 -8.35 -3.40 0.66
C TYR A 89 -8.78 -3.43 -0.80
N ARG A 90 -8.66 -4.58 -1.44
CA ARG A 90 -9.13 -4.84 -2.80
C ARG A 90 -10.49 -5.56 -2.77
N TRP A 91 -11.44 -5.07 -3.56
CA TRP A 91 -12.73 -5.74 -3.71
C TRP A 91 -12.59 -7.02 -4.54
N ARG A 92 -13.12 -8.12 -4.03
CA ARG A 92 -13.23 -9.41 -4.72
C ARG A 92 -14.70 -9.69 -5.03
N PRO A 93 -15.20 -9.31 -6.22
CA PRO A 93 -16.63 -9.41 -6.53
C PRO A 93 -17.16 -10.86 -6.45
N ARG A 94 -16.35 -11.85 -6.88
CA ARG A 94 -16.71 -13.28 -6.79
C ARG A 94 -16.86 -13.80 -5.36
N GLN A 95 -16.23 -13.16 -4.39
CA GLN A 95 -16.23 -13.56 -2.98
C GLN A 95 -16.99 -12.56 -2.11
N PHE A 96 -17.58 -11.53 -2.73
CA PHE A 96 -18.31 -10.44 -2.09
C PHE A 96 -17.62 -9.87 -0.84
N ARG A 97 -16.29 -9.70 -0.89
CA ARG A 97 -15.51 -9.22 0.25
C ARG A 97 -14.34 -8.34 -0.15
N TRP A 98 -13.94 -7.50 0.80
CA TRP A 98 -12.69 -6.76 0.80
C TRP A 98 -11.57 -7.67 1.32
N ILE A 99 -10.43 -7.69 0.62
CA ILE A 99 -9.23 -8.44 1.04
C ILE A 99 -8.06 -7.47 1.11
N TYR A 100 -7.28 -7.53 2.19
CA TYR A 100 -6.08 -6.72 2.32
C TYR A 100 -5.10 -6.98 1.16
N PHE A 101 -4.58 -5.93 0.57
CA PHE A 101 -3.78 -5.96 -0.65
C PHE A 101 -2.83 -4.77 -0.70
N GLY A 102 -1.62 -5.00 -1.22
CA GLY A 102 -0.63 -3.97 -1.50
C GLY A 102 -0.16 -4.07 -2.94
N VAL A 103 0.20 -2.93 -3.53
CA VAL A 103 0.74 -2.85 -4.88
C VAL A 103 1.74 -1.70 -5.00
N ASP A 104 2.76 -1.89 -5.83
CA ASP A 104 3.71 -0.84 -6.13
C ASP A 104 3.09 0.22 -7.06
N LEU A 105 3.41 1.49 -6.83
CA LEU A 105 2.85 2.61 -7.57
C LEU A 105 3.25 2.59 -9.06
N ASN A 106 4.40 1.99 -9.38
CA ASN A 106 4.84 1.80 -10.75
C ASN A 106 3.94 0.83 -11.52
N GLU A 107 3.26 -0.12 -10.86
CA GLU A 107 2.31 -1.04 -11.50
C GLU A 107 0.97 -0.36 -11.84
N ILE A 108 0.66 0.78 -11.23
CA ILE A 108 -0.59 1.51 -11.48
C ILE A 108 -0.42 2.39 -12.71
N THR A 109 -1.32 2.24 -13.69
CA THR A 109 -1.34 3.06 -14.92
C THR A 109 -2.35 4.20 -14.86
N SER A 110 -3.45 4.00 -14.14
CA SER A 110 -4.43 5.05 -13.86
C SER A 110 -5.18 4.73 -12.57
N PHE A 111 -5.67 5.79 -11.92
CA PHE A 111 -6.56 5.68 -10.77
C PHE A 111 -7.60 6.80 -10.77
N SER A 112 -8.73 6.55 -10.12
CA SER A 112 -9.77 7.57 -9.89
C SER A 112 -10.45 7.27 -8.56
N CYS A 113 -10.54 8.26 -7.68
CA CYS A 113 -11.29 8.15 -6.43
C CYS A 113 -12.57 8.95 -6.50
N GLN A 114 -13.61 8.43 -5.85
CA GLN A 114 -14.90 9.07 -5.66
C GLN A 114 -15.03 9.62 -4.24
#